data_AF-A0A0F8ZU07-F1
#
_entry.id   AF-A0A0F8ZU07-F1
#
_cell.length_a   1.000
_cell.length_b   1.000
_cell.length_c   1.000
_cell.angle_alpha   90.00
_cell.angle_beta   90.00
_cell.angle_gamma   90.00
#
_symmetry.space_group_name_H-M   'P 1'
#
loop_
_entity.id
_entity.type
_entity.pdbx_description
1 polymer ?
#
loop_
_entity_poly.entity_id
_entity_poly.type
_entity_poly.pdbx_seq_one_letter_code
_entity_poly.pdbx_strand_id
1 'polypeptide(L)'
;MTENFSRKVSRLIYDMVQDYLNEAAKTQVETAAVLCFQSFGEFLRWNSHFHGIFLEGGFDQSGNFVYIPFSNLSQMTECFRRRVIKLFIEKKLINQHMADNLLRWRHSGFSIDSSIRLFGGKAGRNGRISPST
;
A
#
# COMPACT_ATOMS: atom_id res chain seq x y z
N MET A 1 24.05 10.85 -9.30
CA MET A 1 23.05 11.27 -8.30
C MET A 1 22.25 10.03 -7.93
N THR A 2 22.51 9.45 -6.76
CA THR A 2 21.87 8.18 -6.32
C THR A 2 20.38 8.40 -6.13
N GLU A 3 19.58 7.77 -6.98
CA GLU A 3 18.13 7.82 -6.90
C GLU A 3 17.66 7.11 -5.62
N ASN A 4 17.02 7.84 -4.70
CA ASN A 4 16.63 7.34 -3.38
C ASN A 4 15.72 6.09 -3.51
N PHE A 5 16.18 4.97 -2.95
CA PHE A 5 15.49 3.69 -3.05
C PHE A 5 14.12 3.70 -2.37
N SER A 6 13.98 4.38 -1.22
CA SER A 6 12.69 4.49 -0.53
C SER A 6 11.66 5.23 -1.38
N ARG A 7 12.09 6.22 -2.18
CA ARG A 7 11.23 6.92 -3.15
C ARG A 7 10.71 6.00 -4.27
N LYS A 8 11.51 5.02 -4.70
CA LYS A 8 11.05 4.04 -5.70
C LYS A 8 10.02 3.10 -5.12
N VAL A 9 10.27 2.64 -3.90
CA VAL A 9 9.34 1.76 -3.19
C VAL A 9 8.04 2.51 -2.88
N SER A 10 8.09 3.78 -2.46
CA SER A 10 6.87 4.57 -2.23
C SER A 10 6.05 4.73 -3.51
N ARG A 11 6.70 4.98 -4.65
CA ARG A 11 6.01 5.05 -5.94
C ARG A 11 5.40 3.70 -6.33
N LEU A 12 6.14 2.61 -6.14
CA LEU A 12 5.67 1.25 -6.38
C LEU A 12 4.43 0.91 -5.53
N ILE A 13 4.41 1.31 -4.25
CA ILE A 13 3.25 1.12 -3.36
C ILE A 13 2.06 1.92 -3.89
N TYR A 14 2.26 3.19 -4.25
CA TYR A 14 1.19 4.03 -4.83
C TYR A 14 0.62 3.41 -6.10
N ASP A 15 1.47 3.04 -7.05
CA ASP A 15 1.03 2.47 -8.34
C ASP A 15 0.31 1.13 -8.12
N MET A 16 0.77 0.30 -7.17
CA MET A 16 0.09 -0.95 -6.81
C MET A 16 -1.32 -0.71 -6.26
N VAL A 17 -1.51 0.28 -5.39
CA VAL A 17 -2.82 0.62 -4.84
C VAL A 17 -3.72 1.25 -5.93
N GLN A 18 -3.16 2.10 -6.77
CA GLN A 18 -3.85 2.69 -7.90
C GLN A 18 -4.36 1.63 -8.88
N ASP A 19 -3.52 0.65 -9.22
CA ASP A 19 -3.90 -0.50 -10.06
C ASP A 19 -5.05 -1.29 -9.40
N TYR A 20 -4.94 -1.59 -8.11
CA TYR A 20 -5.98 -2.29 -7.36
C TYR A 20 -7.33 -1.55 -7.42
N LEU A 21 -7.32 -0.24 -7.20
CA LEU A 21 -8.54 0.58 -7.21
C LEU A 21 -9.16 0.65 -8.61
N ASN A 22 -8.35 0.77 -9.66
CA ASN A 22 -8.85 0.76 -11.04
C ASN A 22 -9.53 -0.57 -11.38
N GLU A 23 -8.90 -1.69 -11.02
CA GLU A 23 -9.46 -3.03 -11.24
C GLU A 23 -10.76 -3.24 -10.45
N ALA A 24 -10.79 -2.80 -9.19
CA ALA A 24 -11.99 -2.90 -8.35
C ALA A 24 -13.14 -2.01 -8.85
N ALA A 25 -12.84 -0.81 -9.35
CA ALA A 25 -13.82 0.11 -9.91
C ALA A 25 -14.31 -0.29 -11.31
N LYS A 26 -13.55 -1.15 -12.02
CA LYS A 26 -13.72 -1.43 -13.47
C LYS A 26 -13.66 -0.17 -14.34
N THR A 27 -13.00 0.87 -13.85
CA THR A 27 -12.78 2.15 -14.52
C THR A 27 -11.56 2.83 -13.91
N GLN A 28 -11.05 3.87 -14.57
CA GLN A 28 -9.98 4.68 -13.98
C GLN A 28 -10.55 5.57 -12.87
N VAL A 29 -9.91 5.53 -11.72
CA VAL A 29 -10.17 6.44 -10.60
C VAL A 29 -8.87 7.11 -10.17
N GLU A 30 -8.93 8.35 -9.72
CA GLU A 30 -7.79 9.05 -9.16
C GLU A 30 -7.79 8.91 -7.64
N THR A 31 -6.82 8.18 -7.08
CA THR A 31 -6.64 8.07 -5.63
C THR A 31 -5.64 9.10 -5.10
N ALA A 32 -5.50 9.19 -3.78
CA ALA A 32 -4.47 10.00 -3.14
C ALA A 32 -3.85 9.25 -1.96
N ALA A 33 -2.57 9.52 -1.72
CA ALA A 33 -1.85 8.90 -0.62
C ALA A 33 -0.78 9.81 -0.02
N VAL A 34 -0.53 9.64 1.28
CA VAL A 34 0.66 10.15 1.97
C VAL A 34 1.44 8.95 2.49
N LEU A 35 2.70 8.83 2.08
CA LEU A 35 3.58 7.72 2.44
C LEU A 35 4.80 8.21 3.21
N CYS A 36 5.11 7.57 4.33
CA CYS A 36 6.28 7.83 5.15
C CYS A 36 7.12 6.55 5.31
N PHE A 37 8.43 6.66 5.11
CA PHE A 37 9.37 5.56 5.25
C PHE A 37 9.96 5.51 6.67
N GLN A 38 10.03 4.32 7.26
CA GLN A 38 10.66 4.09 8.55
C GLN A 38 11.55 2.83 8.50
N SER A 39 12.79 2.95 8.98
CA SER A 39 13.79 1.86 8.92
C SER A 39 13.78 0.92 10.14
N PHE A 40 13.19 1.36 11.25
CA PHE A 40 13.22 0.65 12.52
C PHE A 40 11.82 0.45 13.09
N GLY A 41 11.58 -0.71 13.71
CA GLY A 41 10.37 -1.00 14.46
C GLY A 41 10.54 -0.72 15.95
N GLU A 42 9.83 -1.49 16.77
CA GLU A 42 9.94 -1.45 18.23
C GLU A 42 11.39 -1.72 18.69
N PHE A 43 11.82 -1.04 19.76
CA PHE A 43 13.17 -1.14 20.32
C PHE A 43 14.31 -0.89 19.31
N LEU A 44 14.08 -0.05 18.28
CA LEU A 44 15.05 0.26 17.23
C LEU A 44 15.57 -0.97 16.46
N ARG A 45 14.83 -2.09 16.48
CA ARG A 45 15.19 -3.26 15.67
C ARG A 45 14.94 -2.96 14.19
N TRP A 46 15.86 -3.39 13.33
CA TRP A 46 15.69 -3.22 11.88
C TRP A 46 14.38 -3.87 11.42
N ASN A 47 13.49 -3.03 10.91
CA ASN A 47 12.20 -3.42 10.37
C ASN A 47 11.77 -2.31 9.42
N SER A 48 12.22 -2.41 8.17
CA SER A 48 11.96 -1.40 7.15
C SER A 48 10.51 -1.48 6.68
N HIS A 49 9.71 -0.47 6.98
CA HIS A 49 8.29 -0.41 6.62
C HIS A 49 7.86 0.98 6.16
N PHE A 50 6.65 1.05 5.61
CA PHE A 50 6.01 2.31 5.23
C PHE A 50 4.73 2.48 6.03
N HIS A 51 4.52 3.69 6.53
CA HIS A 51 3.21 4.15 6.97
C HIS A 51 2.54 4.88 5.82
N GLY A 52 1.30 4.51 5.52
CA GLY A 52 0.54 5.09 4.44
C GLY A 52 -0.85 5.49 4.88
N ILE A 53 -1.27 6.72 4.52
CA ILE A 53 -2.67 7.12 4.52
C ILE A 53 -3.11 7.13 3.07
N PHE A 54 -4.14 6.36 2.76
CA PHE A 54 -4.73 6.27 1.43
C PHE A 54 -6.19 6.68 1.46
N LEU A 55 -6.68 7.27 0.39
CA LEU A 55 -8.12 7.30 0.15
C LEU A 55 -8.62 5.87 -0.08
N GLU A 56 -9.67 5.48 0.62
CA GLU A 56 -10.36 4.20 0.41
C GLU A 56 -11.31 4.32 -0.80
N GLY A 57 -10.71 4.48 -1.98
CA GLY A 57 -11.41 4.84 -3.22
C GLY A 57 -10.64 5.88 -4.04
N GLY A 58 -11.35 6.53 -4.95
CA GLY A 58 -10.81 7.59 -5.80
C GLY A 58 -11.90 8.35 -6.56
N PHE A 59 -11.52 9.39 -7.28
CA PHE A 59 -12.44 10.20 -8.09
C PHE A 59 -12.50 9.67 -9.53
N ASP A 60 -13.69 9.48 -10.06
CA ASP A 60 -13.87 9.13 -11.48
C ASP A 60 -13.62 10.34 -12.40
N GLN A 61 -13.69 10.13 -13.72
CA GLN A 61 -13.51 11.19 -14.72
C GLN A 61 -14.58 12.30 -14.64
N SER A 62 -15.72 12.03 -14.00
CA SER A 62 -16.79 13.00 -13.78
C SER A 62 -16.60 13.79 -12.47
N GLY A 63 -15.54 13.50 -11.71
CA GLY A 63 -15.26 14.11 -10.41
C GLY A 63 -16.10 13.54 -9.27
N ASN A 64 -16.78 12.40 -9.46
CA ASN A 64 -17.50 11.73 -8.38
C ASN A 64 -16.55 10.84 -7.59
N PHE A 65 -16.67 10.87 -6.26
CA PHE A 65 -15.93 9.95 -5.41
C PHE A 65 -16.55 8.55 -5.44
N VAL A 66 -15.76 7.55 -5.83
CA VAL A 66 -16.10 6.14 -5.82
C VAL A 66 -15.45 5.50 -4.61
N TYR A 67 -16.26 5.12 -3.62
CA TYR A 67 -15.79 4.41 -2.43
C TYR A 67 -15.48 2.95 -2.77
N ILE A 68 -14.26 2.50 -2.46
CA ILE A 68 -13.79 1.15 -2.77
C ILE A 68 -13.06 0.61 -1.54
N PRO A 69 -13.70 -0.27 -0.75
CA PRO A 69 -13.07 -0.79 0.46
C PRO A 69 -11.88 -1.69 0.11
N PHE A 70 -10.78 -1.53 0.85
CA PHE A 70 -9.67 -2.47 0.71
C PHE A 70 -10.10 -3.86 1.18
N SER A 71 -9.89 -4.84 0.31
CA SER A 71 -10.19 -6.25 0.53
C SER A 71 -9.03 -7.12 0.04
N ASN A 72 -8.97 -8.37 0.49
CA ASN A 72 -7.95 -9.34 0.06
C ASN A 72 -6.50 -8.87 0.28
N LEU A 73 -6.18 -8.34 1.46
CA LEU A 73 -4.83 -7.86 1.82
C LEU A 73 -3.73 -8.92 1.60
N SER A 74 -4.07 -10.22 1.68
CA SER A 74 -3.13 -11.30 1.38
C SER A 74 -2.65 -11.28 -0.08
N GLN A 75 -3.54 -11.04 -1.04
CA GLN A 75 -3.20 -10.90 -2.45
C GLN A 75 -2.45 -9.60 -2.72
N MET A 76 -2.85 -8.50 -2.07
CA MET A 76 -2.08 -7.24 -2.15
C MET A 76 -0.67 -7.40 -1.60
N THR A 77 -0.51 -8.13 -0.48
CA THR A 77 0.80 -8.44 0.11
C THR A 77 1.66 -9.26 -0.84
N GLU A 78 1.07 -10.25 -1.52
CA GLU A 78 1.78 -11.05 -2.51
C GLU A 78 2.19 -10.23 -3.75
N CYS A 79 1.31 -9.35 -4.23
CA CYS A 79 1.61 -8.40 -5.29
C CYS A 79 2.77 -7.47 -4.89
N PHE A 80 2.71 -6.90 -3.68
CA PHE A 80 3.75 -6.06 -3.11
C PHE A 80 5.09 -6.78 -3.06
N ARG A 81 5.12 -7.99 -2.49
CA ARG A 81 6.31 -8.84 -2.44
C ARG A 81 6.95 -9.03 -3.81
N ARG A 82 6.16 -9.42 -4.82
CA ARG A 82 6.65 -9.68 -6.18
C ARG A 82 7.18 -8.42 -6.85
N ARG A 83 6.46 -7.29 -6.74
CA ARG A 83 6.88 -6.01 -7.31
C ARG A 83 8.19 -5.52 -6.68
N VAL A 84 8.34 -5.64 -5.35
CA VAL A 84 9.57 -5.25 -4.65
C VAL A 84 10.75 -6.13 -5.04
N ILE A 85 10.58 -7.45 -5.07
CA ILE A 85 11.63 -8.38 -5.50
C ILE A 85 12.04 -8.11 -6.96
N LYS A 86 11.08 -7.84 -7.84
CA LYS A 86 11.34 -7.43 -9.23
C LYS A 86 12.19 -6.15 -9.28
N LEU A 87 11.82 -5.15 -8.48
CA LEU A 87 12.59 -3.90 -8.36
C LEU A 87 14.03 -4.18 -7.89
N PHE A 88 14.24 -5.13 -6.97
CA PHE A 88 15.58 -5.50 -6.51
C PHE A 88 16.44 -6.09 -7.64
N ILE A 89 15.86 -6.95 -8.49
CA ILE A 89 16.54 -7.50 -9.68
C ILE A 89 16.87 -6.38 -10.67
N GLU A 90 15.91 -5.52 -10.99
CA GLU A 90 16.09 -4.41 -11.95
C GLU A 90 17.19 -3.43 -11.52
N LYS A 91 17.34 -3.24 -10.20
CA LYS A 91 18.40 -2.41 -9.61
C LYS A 91 19.68 -3.19 -9.32
N LYS A 92 19.77 -4.46 -9.73
CA LYS A 92 20.92 -5.35 -9.55
C LYS A 92 21.35 -5.52 -8.08
N LEU A 93 20.39 -5.40 -7.15
CA LEU A 93 20.62 -5.60 -5.71
C LEU A 93 20.64 -7.08 -5.34
N ILE A 94 19.92 -7.90 -6.11
CA ILE A 94 19.90 -9.36 -6.01
C ILE A 94 19.96 -9.95 -7.42
N ASN A 95 20.36 -11.22 -7.52
CA ASN A 95 20.27 -12.00 -8.76
C ASN A 95 18.96 -12.80 -8.83
N GLN A 96 18.69 -13.41 -9.98
CA GLN A 96 17.47 -14.21 -10.20
C GLN A 96 17.36 -15.38 -9.22
N HIS A 97 18.46 -16.07 -8.94
CA HIS A 97 18.48 -17.19 -8.01
C HIS A 97 18.02 -16.78 -6.59
N MET A 98 18.52 -15.65 -6.09
CA MET A 98 18.13 -15.10 -4.80
C MET A 98 16.66 -14.65 -4.79
N ALA A 99 16.18 -14.05 -5.89
CA ALA A 99 14.77 -13.69 -6.04
C ALA A 99 13.85 -14.93 -5.96
N ASP A 100 14.20 -16.00 -6.66
CA ASP A 100 13.44 -17.25 -6.65
C ASP A 100 13.39 -17.86 -5.24
N ASN A 101 14.51 -17.79 -4.51
CA ASN A 101 14.57 -18.24 -3.11
C ASN A 101 13.64 -17.41 -2.21
N LEU A 102 13.67 -16.08 -2.30
CA LEU A 102 12.78 -15.18 -1.54
C LEU A 102 11.30 -15.44 -1.84
N LEU A 103 10.97 -15.77 -3.09
CA LEU A 103 9.61 -16.09 -3.49
C LEU A 103 9.12 -17.45 -2.94
N ARG A 104 10.03 -18.38 -2.64
CA ARG A 104 9.72 -19.70 -2.06
C ARG A 104 9.63 -19.72 -0.54
N TRP A 105 10.07 -18.67 0.15
CA TRP A 105 10.01 -18.63 1.61
C TRP A 105 8.58 -18.72 2.12
N ARG A 106 8.34 -19.67 3.05
CA ARG A 106 7.04 -19.88 3.71
C ARG A 106 6.58 -18.62 4.46
N HIS A 107 7.51 -17.97 5.16
CA HIS A 107 7.29 -16.68 5.81
C HIS A 107 8.05 -15.63 5.02
N SER A 108 7.35 -14.92 4.16
CA SER A 108 7.98 -14.01 3.19
C SER A 108 8.67 -12.81 3.83
N GLY A 109 8.26 -12.42 5.04
CA GLY A 109 8.66 -11.17 5.68
C GLY A 109 7.96 -9.92 5.13
N PHE A 110 7.07 -10.08 4.15
CA PHE A 110 6.24 -9.00 3.61
C PHE A 110 4.86 -9.02 4.25
N SER A 111 4.34 -7.85 4.61
CA SER A 111 3.00 -7.69 5.16
C SER A 111 2.41 -6.34 4.78
N ILE A 112 1.09 -6.29 4.68
CA ILE A 112 0.29 -5.07 4.59
C ILE A 112 -0.76 -5.15 5.69
N ASP A 113 -0.89 -4.09 6.47
CA ASP A 113 -1.94 -3.94 7.46
C ASP A 113 -2.80 -2.71 7.14
N SER A 114 -4.11 -2.86 7.25
CA SER A 114 -5.08 -1.77 7.09
C SER A 114 -6.10 -1.77 8.24
N SER A 115 -5.66 -2.18 9.43
CA SER A 115 -6.52 -2.28 10.62
C SER A 115 -6.99 -0.90 11.11
N ILE A 116 -6.20 0.14 10.83
CA ILE A 116 -6.52 1.52 11.18
C ILE A 116 -7.28 2.17 10.01
N ARG A 117 -8.49 2.65 10.30
CA ARG A 117 -9.30 3.43 9.36
C ARG A 117 -9.60 4.80 9.95
N LEU A 118 -9.39 5.85 9.16
CA LEU A 118 -9.72 7.21 9.52
C LEU A 118 -11.03 7.60 8.84
N PHE A 119 -12.10 7.65 9.62
CA PHE A 119 -13.36 8.18 9.11
C PHE A 119 -13.33 9.70 9.15
N GLY A 120 -13.80 10.34 8.08
CA GLY A 120 -14.04 11.78 8.10
C GLY A 120 -14.98 12.11 9.26
N GLY A 121 -14.52 12.92 10.22
CA GLY A 121 -15.40 13.45 11.25
C GLY A 121 -16.50 14.29 10.59
N LYS A 122 -17.70 14.29 11.17
CA LYS A 122 -18.67 15.37 10.88
C LYS A 122 -17.93 16.68 11.16
N ALA A 123 -17.64 17.47 10.13
CA ALA A 123 -17.38 18.88 10.30
C ALA A 123 -18.61 19.46 11.01
N GLY A 124 -18.50 19.67 12.33
CA GLY A 124 -19.48 20.26 13.23
C GLY A 124 -20.97 20.12 12.87
N ARG A 125 -21.59 18.98 13.17
CA ARG A 125 -22.98 18.98 13.72
C ARG A 125 -23.11 17.89 14.77
N ASN A 126 -23.27 18.33 16.01
CA ASN A 126 -23.61 17.54 17.20
C ASN A 126 -24.60 16.41 16.87
N GLY A 127 -24.33 15.23 17.40
CA GLY A 127 -25.28 14.12 17.41
C GLY A 127 -24.63 12.77 17.19
N ARG A 128 -24.45 12.05 18.32
CA ARG A 128 -24.06 10.64 18.50
C ARG A 128 -24.48 9.73 17.35
N ILE A 129 -23.61 8.78 17.01
CA ILE A 129 -24.04 7.52 16.38
C ILE A 129 -23.23 6.38 17.03
N SER A 130 -23.93 5.55 17.78
CA SER A 130 -23.49 4.21 18.21
C SER A 130 -23.58 3.24 17.02
N PRO A 131 -22.66 2.27 16.90
CA PRO A 131 -22.73 1.30 15.82
C PRO A 131 -23.82 0.27 16.11
N SER A 132 -24.78 0.10 15.19
CA SER A 132 -25.64 -1.08 15.12
C SER A 132 -25.08 -2.03 14.07
N THR A 133 -24.65 -3.20 14.55
CA THR A 133 -24.47 -4.52 13.88
C THR A 133 -24.13 -4.55 12.41
#